data_AF-A0A8C7Q7I0-F1
#
_entry.id   AF-A0A8C7Q7I0-F1
#
_cell.length_a   1.000
_cell.length_b   1.000
_cell.length_c   1.000
_cell.angle_alpha   90.00
_cell.angle_beta   90.00
_cell.angle_gamma   90.00
#
_symmetry.space_group_name_H-M   'P 1'
#
loop_
_entity.id
_entity.type
_entity.pdbx_description
1 polymer ?
#
loop_
_entity_poly.entity_id
_entity_poly.type
_entity_poly.pdbx_seq_one_letter_code
_entity_poly.pdbx_strand_id
1 'polypeptide(L)'
;MFTNKLLTLVLVVQPGRVLLGMKKRWFGAGKWNGFGGKVQPGETIEEAARRLFLPENCRRKVASQWMHKIGNITFEFIGETELLDTHVFRADNYNGEPTESDEMRPQWFDSDKIPFGQMWVDDILWFPLMLQKKFFGYFKFQGHDLIIDHKLEEVEKLYDRLLASDSFILYQRAFPHCCLPETSLEKYCRIPTDSSYPCSYSVPRNPQVFVNLQTLCCQ
;
A
#
# COMPACT_ATOMS: atom_id res chain seq x y z
N MET A 1 21.85 7.33 -5.15
CA MET A 1 20.99 6.16 -4.85
C MET A 1 19.93 6.61 -3.88
N PHE A 2 18.69 6.13 -4.03
CA PHE A 2 17.64 6.45 -3.06
C PHE A 2 17.86 5.69 -1.75
N THR A 3 17.53 6.31 -0.62
CA THR A 3 17.38 5.65 0.68
C THR A 3 15.90 5.47 0.99
N ASN A 4 15.54 4.48 1.80
CA ASN A 4 14.15 4.27 2.23
C ASN A 4 13.99 4.68 3.70
N LYS A 5 12.98 5.50 3.98
CA LYS A 5 12.51 5.79 5.34
C LYS A 5 11.24 5.00 5.61
N LEU A 6 11.34 4.07 6.56
CA LEU A 6 10.19 3.28 6.99
C LEU A 6 9.23 4.11 7.83
N LEU A 7 7.98 4.16 7.39
CA LEU A 7 6.87 4.84 8.05
C LEU A 7 5.71 3.87 8.28
N THR A 8 4.87 4.22 9.23
CA THR A 8 3.59 3.56 9.50
C THR A 8 2.46 4.56 9.37
N LEU A 9 1.30 4.07 8.93
CA LEU A 9 0.05 4.81 8.92
C LEU A 9 -1.05 3.88 9.37
N VAL A 10 -1.87 4.31 10.32
CA VAL A 10 -2.96 3.51 10.90
C VAL A 10 -4.26 4.27 10.79
N LEU A 11 -5.27 3.63 10.21
CA LEU A 11 -6.63 4.15 10.08
C LEU A 11 -7.56 3.38 11.00
N VAL A 12 -8.28 4.09 11.87
CA VAL A 12 -9.33 3.47 12.70
C VAL A 12 -10.62 3.50 11.93
N VAL A 13 -11.17 2.32 11.66
CA VAL A 13 -12.42 2.19 10.93
C VAL A 13 -13.41 1.48 11.83
N GLN A 14 -14.57 2.10 12.02
CA GLN A 14 -15.73 1.50 12.64
C GLN A 14 -16.88 1.51 11.62
N PRO A 15 -17.96 0.73 11.85
CA PRO A 15 -19.11 0.74 10.94
C PRO A 15 -19.60 2.18 10.68
N GLY A 16 -19.53 2.60 9.41
CA GLY A 16 -20.00 3.90 8.92
C GLY A 16 -19.10 5.11 9.21
N ARG A 17 -17.94 4.95 9.86
CA ARG A 17 -17.06 6.09 10.22
C ARG A 17 -15.58 5.75 10.29
N VAL A 18 -14.74 6.76 10.08
CA VAL A 18 -13.28 6.67 10.18
C VAL A 18 -12.75 7.73 11.15
N LEU A 19 -11.75 7.38 11.97
CA LEU A 19 -11.05 8.33 12.82
C LEU A 19 -9.84 8.88 12.07
N LEU A 20 -9.80 10.19 11.91
CA LEU A 20 -8.65 10.92 11.37
C LEU A 20 -8.13 11.91 12.41
N GLY A 21 -6.91 12.38 12.25
CA GLY A 21 -6.37 13.48 13.03
C GLY A 21 -5.91 14.64 12.16
N MET A 22 -6.31 15.84 12.53
CA MET A 22 -5.80 17.07 11.93
C MET A 22 -4.41 17.32 12.47
N LYS A 23 -3.40 17.28 11.61
CA LYS A 23 -2.02 17.48 12.00
C LYS A 23 -1.74 18.95 12.30
N LYS A 24 -1.22 19.26 13.49
CA LYS A 24 -0.98 20.64 13.97
C LYS A 24 0.45 21.12 13.74
N ARG A 25 1.42 20.20 13.60
CA ARG A 25 2.85 20.51 13.48
C ARG A 25 3.54 19.59 12.47
N TRP A 26 4.72 20.00 12.00
CA TRP A 26 5.63 19.22 11.13
C TRP A 26 5.09 18.94 9.72
N PHE A 27 5.71 17.97 9.02
CA PHE A 27 5.36 17.58 7.65
C PHE A 27 3.89 17.18 7.52
N GLY A 28 3.13 17.87 6.67
CA GLY A 28 1.68 17.65 6.51
C GLY A 28 0.79 18.37 7.53
N ALA A 29 1.31 19.36 8.26
CA ALA A 29 0.47 20.23 9.09
C ALA A 29 -0.66 20.87 8.26
N GLY A 30 -1.85 20.94 8.84
CA GLY A 30 -3.06 21.42 8.18
C GLY A 30 -3.80 20.37 7.34
N LYS A 31 -3.28 19.14 7.22
CA LYS A 31 -3.96 18.03 6.56
C LYS A 31 -4.54 17.04 7.58
N TRP A 32 -5.71 16.49 7.26
CA TRP A 32 -6.26 15.31 7.92
C TRP A 32 -5.51 14.07 7.46
N ASN A 33 -5.20 13.16 8.38
CA ASN A 33 -4.59 11.87 8.04
C ASN A 33 -4.92 10.81 9.09
N GLY A 34 -4.56 9.56 8.82
CA GLY A 34 -4.41 8.54 9.84
C GLY A 34 -3.24 8.83 10.79
N PHE A 35 -3.02 7.92 11.73
CA PHE A 35 -2.03 8.09 12.80
C PHE A 35 -0.80 7.24 12.52
N GLY A 36 0.39 7.78 12.76
CA GLY A 36 1.60 7.01 12.51
C GLY A 36 2.85 7.89 12.40
N GLY A 37 3.91 7.30 11.87
CA GLY A 37 5.19 7.98 11.72
C GLY A 37 6.35 7.00 11.59
N LYS A 38 7.54 7.46 11.96
CA LYS A 38 8.80 6.76 11.71
C LYS A 38 8.99 5.51 12.58
N VAL A 39 9.38 4.42 11.93
CA VAL A 39 9.88 3.20 12.58
C VAL A 39 11.30 3.46 13.11
N GLN A 40 11.52 3.18 14.39
CA GLN A 40 12.78 3.35 15.09
C GLN A 40 13.69 2.13 14.94
N PRO A 41 15.02 2.27 15.10
CA PRO A 41 15.92 1.14 15.13
C PRO A 41 15.55 0.16 16.27
N GLY A 42 15.47 -1.12 15.95
CA GLY A 42 15.23 -2.19 16.93
C GLY A 42 13.76 -2.53 17.19
N GLU A 43 12.80 -1.80 16.61
CA GLU A 43 11.39 -2.20 16.61
C GLU A 43 10.95 -2.72 15.23
N THR A 44 9.97 -3.61 15.24
CA THR A 44 9.26 -4.05 14.03
C THR A 44 8.32 -2.95 13.54
N ILE A 45 7.93 -3.02 12.27
CA ILE A 45 6.95 -2.10 11.67
C ILE A 45 5.62 -2.12 12.44
N GLU A 46 5.18 -3.29 12.89
CA GLU A 46 3.93 -3.44 13.63
C GLU A 46 4.03 -2.85 15.05
N GLU A 47 5.16 -3.04 15.74
CA GLU A 47 5.42 -2.38 17.03
C GLU A 47 5.41 -0.86 16.90
N ALA A 48 6.06 -0.33 15.86
CA ALA A 48 6.05 1.09 15.55
C ALA A 48 4.63 1.62 15.30
N ALA A 49 3.83 0.89 14.52
CA ALA A 49 2.44 1.25 14.23
C ALA A 49 1.63 1.33 15.53
N ARG A 50 1.73 0.31 16.40
CA ARG A 50 1.05 0.30 17.73
C ARG A 50 1.51 1.44 18.63
N ARG A 51 2.82 1.75 18.63
CA ARG A 51 3.40 2.83 19.43
C ARG A 51 2.96 4.22 18.95
N LEU A 52 2.80 4.42 17.64
CA LEU A 52 2.48 5.72 17.05
C LEU A 52 0.99 5.95 16.85
N PHE A 53 0.20 4.88 16.95
CA PHE A 53 -1.22 4.89 16.66
C PHE A 53 -1.99 5.95 17.46
N LEU A 54 -1.71 6.10 18.76
CA LEU A 54 -2.39 7.06 19.64
C LEU A 54 -1.50 7.46 20.85
N PRO A 55 -1.86 8.52 21.61
CA PRO A 55 -1.12 8.90 22.81
C PRO A 55 -1.02 7.73 23.82
N GLU A 56 -0.01 7.76 24.69
CA GLU A 56 0.35 6.68 25.63
C GLU A 56 -0.86 6.07 26.37
N ASN A 57 -1.78 6.94 26.83
CA ASN A 57 -3.01 6.59 27.55
C ASN A 57 -4.05 5.82 26.72
N CYS A 58 -3.92 5.83 25.39
CA CYS A 58 -4.82 5.22 24.43
C CYS A 58 -4.26 3.93 23.80
N ARG A 59 -2.93 3.72 23.82
CA ARG A 59 -2.29 2.54 23.17
C ARG A 59 -2.71 1.20 23.76
N ARG A 60 -2.94 1.14 25.08
CA ARG A 60 -3.41 -0.08 25.78
C ARG A 60 -4.82 -0.52 25.39
N LYS A 61 -5.54 0.27 24.59
CA LYS A 61 -6.95 0.08 24.29
C LYS A 61 -7.21 -0.53 22.90
N VAL A 62 -6.17 -0.82 22.13
CA VAL A 62 -6.30 -1.54 20.87
C VAL A 62 -5.57 -2.85 20.98
N ALA A 63 -6.37 -3.89 21.04
CA ALA A 63 -5.87 -5.24 21.12
C ALA A 63 -5.19 -5.59 19.79
N SER A 64 -4.06 -6.29 19.85
CA SER A 64 -3.27 -6.67 18.67
C SER A 64 -4.11 -7.31 17.57
N GLN A 65 -5.18 -8.03 17.93
CA GLN A 65 -6.06 -8.69 16.98
C GLN A 65 -6.88 -7.76 16.07
N TRP A 66 -6.96 -6.46 16.38
CA TRP A 66 -7.76 -5.51 15.59
C TRP A 66 -6.95 -4.77 14.54
N MET A 67 -5.63 -4.93 14.52
CA MET A 67 -4.75 -4.24 13.60
C MET A 67 -4.35 -5.15 12.45
N HIS A 68 -4.64 -4.70 11.24
CA HIS A 68 -4.42 -5.48 10.02
C HIS A 68 -3.57 -4.66 9.05
N LYS A 69 -2.44 -5.22 8.59
CA LYS A 69 -1.67 -4.62 7.50
C LYS A 69 -2.48 -4.74 6.22
N ILE A 70 -2.84 -3.60 5.64
CA ILE A 70 -3.71 -3.50 4.45
C ILE A 70 -3.01 -2.91 3.24
N GLY A 71 -1.91 -2.20 3.41
CA GLY A 71 -1.21 -1.66 2.25
C GLY A 71 0.24 -1.34 2.50
N ASN A 72 0.95 -1.10 1.40
CA ASN A 72 2.28 -0.52 1.42
C ASN A 72 2.41 0.46 0.25
N ILE A 73 2.61 1.73 0.60
CA ILE A 73 2.71 2.83 -0.35
C ILE A 73 4.11 3.40 -0.28
N THR A 74 4.75 3.54 -1.44
CA THR A 74 6.02 4.25 -1.58
C THR A 74 5.76 5.64 -2.15
N PHE A 75 6.21 6.67 -1.43
CA PHE A 75 6.15 8.05 -1.90
C PHE A 75 7.52 8.54 -2.35
N GLU A 76 7.58 9.09 -3.55
CA GLU A 76 8.74 9.78 -4.11
C GLU A 76 8.41 11.26 -4.27
N PHE A 77 9.28 12.14 -3.78
CA PHE A 77 9.14 13.59 -3.95
C PHE A 77 10.27 14.09 -4.85
N ILE A 78 9.95 14.84 -5.91
CA ILE A 78 10.97 15.41 -6.80
C ILE A 78 11.91 16.31 -6.00
N GLY A 79 13.22 16.08 -6.15
CA GLY A 79 14.27 16.82 -5.45
C GLY A 79 14.74 16.15 -4.16
N GLU A 80 13.99 15.16 -3.66
CA GLU A 80 14.37 14.38 -2.49
C GLU A 80 15.05 13.07 -2.89
N THR A 81 16.04 12.64 -2.11
CA THR A 81 16.75 11.36 -2.34
C THR A 81 16.28 10.25 -1.39
N GLU A 82 15.28 10.52 -0.58
CA GLU A 82 14.71 9.58 0.38
C GLU A 82 13.27 9.24 0.00
N LEU A 83 13.00 7.96 -0.25
CA LEU A 83 11.66 7.45 -0.47
C LEU A 83 10.97 7.20 0.87
N LEU A 84 9.70 7.56 0.96
CA LEU A 84 8.90 7.26 2.15
C LEU A 84 8.18 5.93 1.93
N ASP A 85 8.67 4.87 2.56
CA ASP A 85 8.10 3.53 2.49
C ASP A 85 7.09 3.35 3.63
N THR A 86 5.81 3.59 3.31
CA THR A 86 4.74 3.70 4.29
C THR A 86 3.93 2.41 4.35
N HIS A 87 3.90 1.78 5.52
CA HIS A 87 3.07 0.61 5.78
C HIS A 87 1.73 1.03 6.37
N VAL A 88 0.65 0.71 5.66
CA VAL A 88 -0.72 1.11 6.01
C VAL A 88 -1.41 -0.03 6.77
N PHE A 89 -1.96 0.31 7.92
CA PHE A 89 -2.71 -0.57 8.80
C PHE A 89 -4.14 -0.06 8.97
N ARG A 90 -5.06 -1.00 9.11
CA ARG A 90 -6.45 -0.74 9.51
C ARG A 90 -6.66 -1.28 10.91
N ALA A 91 -7.24 -0.47 11.77
CA ALA A 91 -7.73 -0.89 13.08
C ALA A 91 -9.25 -0.96 13.04
N ASP A 92 -9.82 -2.16 13.19
CA ASP A 92 -11.28 -2.38 13.08
C ASP A 92 -12.05 -1.94 14.34
N ASN A 93 -11.32 -1.65 15.42
CA ASN A 93 -11.90 -1.14 16.64
C ASN A 93 -10.91 -0.31 17.46
N TYR A 94 -11.46 0.54 18.33
CA TYR A 94 -10.73 1.38 19.26
C TYR A 94 -11.56 1.56 20.54
N ASN A 95 -10.98 1.19 21.69
CA ASN A 95 -11.66 1.29 22.98
C ASN A 95 -11.21 2.52 23.78
N GLY A 96 -11.51 3.72 23.31
CA GLY A 96 -11.22 4.94 24.07
C GLY A 96 -11.89 6.17 23.49
N GLU A 97 -11.65 7.31 24.14
CA GLU A 97 -12.04 8.62 23.65
C GLU A 97 -10.84 9.26 22.94
N PRO A 98 -10.94 9.55 21.63
CA PRO A 98 -9.86 10.22 20.92
C PRO A 98 -9.57 11.58 21.59
N THR A 99 -8.34 11.76 22.07
CA THR A 99 -7.95 12.97 22.80
C THR A 99 -6.98 13.80 21.97
N GLU A 100 -7.22 15.11 21.90
CA GLU A 100 -6.33 16.05 21.25
C GLU A 100 -4.97 16.12 21.96
N SER A 101 -3.91 16.24 21.17
CA SER A 101 -2.56 16.48 21.64
C SER A 101 -1.99 17.76 21.01
N ASP A 102 -0.76 18.08 21.40
CA ASP A 102 0.01 19.14 20.76
C ASP A 102 0.28 18.87 19.27
N GLU A 103 0.26 17.60 18.86
CA GLU A 103 0.60 17.16 17.51
C GLU A 103 -0.61 16.96 16.61
N MET A 104 -1.71 16.41 17.13
CA MET A 104 -2.89 16.08 16.33
C MET A 104 -4.19 16.30 17.09
N ARG A 105 -5.22 16.77 16.38
CA ARG A 105 -6.60 16.83 16.86
C ARG A 105 -7.43 15.72 16.19
N PRO A 106 -7.76 14.63 16.90
CA PRO A 106 -8.54 13.54 16.34
C PRO A 106 -10.02 13.92 16.17
N GLN A 107 -10.67 13.36 15.15
CA GLN A 107 -12.08 13.55 14.86
C GLN A 107 -12.63 12.37 14.06
N TRP A 108 -13.83 11.93 14.41
CA TRP A 108 -14.59 10.96 13.62
C TRP A 108 -15.26 11.64 12.43
N PHE A 109 -15.18 10.98 11.27
CA PHE A 109 -15.88 11.36 10.05
C PHE A 109 -16.76 10.21 9.60
N ASP A 110 -17.99 10.51 9.19
CA ASP A 110 -18.82 9.55 8.47
C ASP A 110 -18.12 9.14 7.17
N SER A 111 -18.27 7.89 6.74
CA SER A 111 -17.58 7.36 5.56
C SER A 111 -17.90 8.12 4.27
N ASP A 112 -19.05 8.78 4.19
CA ASP A 112 -19.50 9.63 3.08
C ASP A 112 -19.09 11.10 3.22
N LYS A 113 -18.51 11.50 4.35
CA LYS A 113 -18.11 12.88 4.68
C LYS A 113 -16.61 13.00 4.96
N ILE A 114 -15.82 12.08 4.43
CA ILE A 114 -14.35 12.13 4.55
C ILE A 114 -13.85 13.39 3.83
N PRO A 115 -13.05 14.25 4.50
CA PRO A 115 -12.70 15.57 3.98
C PRO A 115 -11.51 15.50 3.01
N PHE A 116 -11.62 14.75 1.91
CA PHE A 116 -10.50 14.50 0.97
C PHE A 116 -9.83 15.78 0.44
N GLY A 117 -10.58 16.89 0.29
CA GLY A 117 -10.01 18.19 -0.10
C GLY A 117 -9.07 18.83 0.94
N GLN A 118 -9.03 18.31 2.16
CA GLN A 118 -8.11 18.71 3.24
C GLN A 118 -7.17 17.56 3.63
N MET A 119 -7.02 16.55 2.79
CA MET A 119 -6.17 15.38 3.00
C MET A 119 -5.00 15.41 2.01
N TRP A 120 -4.16 14.37 2.00
CA TRP A 120 -3.21 14.22 0.91
C TRP A 120 -3.94 13.86 -0.38
N VAL A 121 -3.46 14.35 -1.52
CA VAL A 121 -4.16 14.20 -2.81
C VAL A 121 -4.20 12.75 -3.29
N ASP A 122 -3.32 11.88 -2.79
CA ASP A 122 -3.34 10.44 -3.07
C ASP A 122 -4.40 9.70 -2.25
N ASP A 123 -4.79 10.23 -1.08
CA ASP A 123 -5.69 9.55 -0.14
C ASP A 123 -7.01 9.15 -0.81
N ILE A 124 -7.57 10.02 -1.67
CA ILE A 124 -8.82 9.73 -2.38
C ILE A 124 -8.73 8.51 -3.32
N LEU A 125 -7.53 8.16 -3.78
CA LEU A 125 -7.31 7.06 -4.72
C LEU A 125 -7.26 5.71 -4.00
N TRP A 126 -6.62 5.64 -2.82
CA TRP A 126 -6.41 4.38 -2.12
C TRP A 126 -7.33 4.16 -0.91
N PHE A 127 -7.93 5.21 -0.31
CA PHE A 127 -8.88 5.07 0.81
C PHE A 127 -10.02 4.09 0.51
N PRO A 128 -10.67 4.09 -0.68
CA PRO A 128 -11.75 3.15 -0.97
C PRO A 128 -11.32 1.68 -0.87
N LEU A 129 -10.05 1.38 -1.15
CA LEU A 129 -9.51 0.02 -1.09
C LEU A 129 -9.36 -0.47 0.35
N MET A 130 -9.16 0.43 1.32
CA MET A 130 -8.86 0.08 2.72
C MET A 130 -9.93 -0.79 3.39
N LEU A 131 -11.18 -0.72 2.91
CA LEU A 131 -12.31 -1.44 3.49
C LEU A 131 -12.33 -2.91 3.10
N GLN A 132 -11.87 -3.24 1.88
CA GLN A 132 -12.14 -4.56 1.28
C GLN A 132 -10.90 -5.26 0.74
N LYS A 133 -9.82 -4.53 0.49
CA LYS A 133 -8.69 -5.00 -0.32
C LYS A 133 -7.37 -4.73 0.39
N LYS A 134 -6.35 -5.49 -0.01
CA LYS A 134 -4.96 -5.13 0.23
C LYS A 134 -4.37 -4.51 -1.03
N PHE A 135 -3.37 -3.64 -0.88
CA PHE A 135 -2.84 -2.92 -2.03
C PHE A 135 -1.36 -2.56 -1.92
N PHE A 136 -0.71 -2.40 -3.07
CA PHE A 136 0.55 -1.69 -3.21
C PHE A 136 0.33 -0.36 -3.93
N GLY A 137 0.95 0.69 -3.41
CA GLY A 137 0.93 2.02 -4.00
C GLY A 137 2.33 2.51 -4.32
N TYR A 138 2.44 3.30 -5.38
CA TYR A 138 3.55 4.19 -5.63
C TYR A 138 2.97 5.53 -6.09
N PHE A 139 3.43 6.62 -5.48
CA PHE A 139 3.03 7.97 -5.87
C PHE A 139 4.27 8.85 -5.97
N LYS A 140 4.41 9.51 -7.11
CA LYS A 140 5.46 10.48 -7.37
C LYS A 140 4.87 11.89 -7.34
N PHE A 141 5.43 12.72 -6.48
CA PHE A 141 4.95 14.05 -6.19
C PHE A 141 5.91 15.13 -6.72
N GLN A 142 5.32 16.20 -7.25
CA GLN A 142 5.98 17.49 -7.42
C GLN A 142 5.44 18.45 -6.34
N GLY A 143 6.28 18.83 -5.38
CA GLY A 143 5.78 19.52 -4.17
C GLY A 143 4.91 18.58 -3.33
N HIS A 144 3.84 19.10 -2.71
CA HIS A 144 2.99 18.31 -1.79
C HIS A 144 1.55 18.09 -2.29
N ASP A 145 1.18 18.70 -3.41
CA ASP A 145 -0.22 18.78 -3.85
C ASP A 145 -0.40 18.35 -5.31
N LEU A 146 0.67 17.96 -6.02
CA LEU A 146 0.61 17.48 -7.39
C LEU A 146 1.24 16.08 -7.51
N ILE A 147 0.42 15.10 -7.87
CA ILE A 147 0.87 13.76 -8.28
C ILE A 147 1.20 13.83 -9.77
N ILE A 148 2.44 13.51 -10.13
CA ILE A 148 2.90 13.48 -11.53
C ILE A 148 2.96 12.09 -12.13
N ASP A 149 3.04 11.06 -11.28
CA ASP A 149 2.97 9.66 -11.68
C ASP A 149 2.45 8.84 -10.50
N HIS A 150 1.69 7.78 -10.77
CA HIS A 150 1.25 6.88 -9.73
C HIS A 150 0.90 5.49 -10.27
N LYS A 151 0.99 4.52 -9.37
CA LYS A 151 0.57 3.15 -9.58
C LYS A 151 -0.12 2.64 -8.33
N LEU A 152 -1.28 2.03 -8.48
CA LEU A 152 -2.04 1.44 -7.39
C LEU A 152 -2.54 0.06 -7.84
N GLU A 153 -2.14 -0.97 -7.11
CA GLU A 153 -2.46 -2.37 -7.44
C GLU A 153 -3.11 -3.06 -6.25
N GLU A 154 -4.29 -3.63 -6.46
CA GLU A 154 -4.90 -4.56 -5.52
C GLU A 154 -4.12 -5.88 -5.48
N VAL A 155 -3.93 -6.44 -4.29
CA VAL A 155 -3.26 -7.72 -4.09
C VAL A 155 -4.01 -8.59 -3.10
N GLU A 156 -3.85 -9.91 -3.21
CA GLU A 156 -4.40 -10.85 -2.23
C GLU A 156 -3.56 -10.90 -0.95
N LYS A 157 -2.24 -10.75 -1.09
CA LYS A 157 -1.27 -10.84 0.01
C LYS A 157 -0.23 -9.73 -0.09
N LEU A 158 0.14 -9.20 1.08
CA LEU A 158 1.26 -8.28 1.22
C LEU A 158 2.47 -9.11 1.61
N TYR A 159 3.53 -9.04 0.81
CA TYR A 159 4.83 -9.60 1.14
C TYR A 159 5.72 -8.46 1.63
N ASP A 160 6.56 -8.72 2.62
CA ASP A 160 7.57 -7.74 3.03
C ASP A 160 8.59 -7.59 1.91
N ARG A 161 8.68 -6.37 1.34
CA ARG A 161 9.55 -6.05 0.20
C ARG A 161 11.04 -6.30 0.45
N LEU A 162 11.46 -6.61 1.69
CA LEU A 162 12.81 -7.07 2.00
C LEU A 162 13.20 -8.35 1.24
N LEU A 163 12.24 -9.13 0.74
CA LEU A 163 12.50 -10.28 -0.16
C LEU A 163 12.29 -9.95 -1.65
N ALA A 164 11.83 -8.74 -1.97
CA ALA A 164 11.48 -8.30 -3.32
C ALA A 164 12.37 -7.15 -3.82
N SER A 165 13.58 -7.00 -3.25
CA SER A 165 14.58 -6.01 -3.67
C SER A 165 14.99 -6.15 -5.14
N ASP A 166 14.62 -7.26 -5.79
CA ASP A 166 14.93 -7.53 -7.19
C ASP A 166 13.71 -7.53 -8.14
N SER A 167 12.50 -7.15 -7.71
CA SER A 167 11.31 -7.38 -8.57
C SER A 167 10.57 -6.14 -9.03
N PHE A 168 10.54 -5.04 -8.27
CA PHE A 168 9.82 -3.83 -8.70
C PHE A 168 10.69 -2.82 -9.45
N ILE A 169 11.97 -2.68 -9.09
CA ILE A 169 12.90 -1.81 -9.83
C ILE A 169 13.44 -2.52 -11.09
N LEU A 170 13.53 -3.85 -11.10
CA LEU A 170 13.97 -4.60 -12.29
C LEU A 170 12.87 -4.82 -13.34
N TYR A 171 11.59 -4.75 -12.98
CA TYR A 171 10.51 -4.83 -13.99
C TYR A 171 10.54 -3.65 -14.98
N GLN A 172 11.04 -2.48 -14.57
CA GLN A 172 11.22 -1.33 -15.46
C GLN A 172 12.46 -1.43 -16.37
N ARG A 173 13.37 -2.39 -16.15
CA ARG A 173 14.55 -2.61 -17.01
C ARG A 173 14.38 -3.72 -18.05
N ALA A 174 13.30 -4.50 -18.01
CA ALA A 174 13.10 -5.63 -18.91
C ALA A 174 12.29 -5.32 -20.19
N PHE A 175 11.72 -4.11 -20.34
CA PHE A 175 10.99 -3.74 -21.56
C PHE A 175 11.27 -2.31 -22.07
N PRO A 176 12.51 -1.94 -22.41
CA PRO A 176 12.73 -0.88 -23.37
C PRO A 176 12.78 -1.53 -24.77
N HIS A 177 11.72 -1.34 -25.56
CA HIS A 177 11.63 -1.71 -26.97
C HIS A 177 11.51 -3.22 -27.30
N CYS A 178 10.28 -3.71 -27.36
CA CYS A 178 9.93 -4.72 -28.36
C CYS A 178 8.89 -4.12 -29.31
N CYS A 179 9.38 -3.28 -30.23
CA CYS A 179 8.80 -3.26 -31.56
C CYS A 179 9.14 -4.61 -32.21
N LEU A 180 8.21 -5.56 -32.24
CA LEU A 180 8.35 -6.72 -33.12
C LEU A 180 7.77 -6.34 -34.48
N PRO A 181 8.54 -6.41 -35.57
CA PRO A 181 7.96 -6.51 -36.91
C PRO A 181 7.27 -7.87 -37.03
N GLU A 182 6.16 -7.87 -37.78
CA GLU A 182 5.55 -9.10 -38.29
C GLU A 182 6.58 -9.97 -39.02
N THR A 183 6.31 -11.27 -39.04
CA THR A 183 6.99 -12.34 -39.80
C THR A 183 8.22 -12.98 -39.14
N SER A 184 8.01 -14.13 -38.49
CA SER A 184 8.54 -15.42 -38.98
C SER A 184 8.32 -16.51 -37.94
N LEU A 185 7.69 -17.59 -38.40
CA LEU A 185 7.46 -18.86 -37.75
C LEU A 185 8.76 -19.57 -37.33
N GLU A 186 8.60 -20.46 -36.35
CA GLU A 186 9.47 -21.61 -36.02
C GLU A 186 10.91 -21.31 -35.57
N LYS A 187 11.16 -21.46 -34.27
CA LYS A 187 12.10 -22.46 -33.70
C LYS A 187 12.34 -22.20 -32.22
N TYR A 188 12.61 -23.30 -31.50
CA TYR A 188 13.11 -23.41 -30.12
C TYR A 188 12.08 -23.51 -28.97
N CYS A 189 11.29 -24.58 -28.99
CA CYS A 189 11.05 -25.35 -27.76
C CYS A 189 11.73 -26.71 -27.90
N ARG A 190 12.86 -26.92 -27.23
CA ARG A 190 13.38 -28.26 -26.91
C ARG A 190 13.47 -28.37 -25.39
N ILE A 191 12.64 -29.24 -24.82
CA ILE A 191 12.65 -29.66 -23.42
C ILE A 191 13.64 -30.82 -23.31
N PRO A 192 14.63 -30.79 -22.40
CA PRO A 192 15.36 -32.01 -22.03
C PRO A 192 14.55 -32.79 -21.00
N THR A 193 14.24 -34.04 -21.32
CA THR A 193 13.76 -35.05 -20.40
C THR A 193 14.96 -35.66 -19.67
N ASP A 194 15.12 -35.40 -18.37
CA ASP A 194 15.85 -36.32 -17.51
C ASP A 194 15.20 -36.39 -16.12
N SER A 195 15.06 -37.62 -15.65
CA SER A 195 14.25 -38.05 -14.52
C SER A 195 15.14 -38.29 -13.31
N SER A 196 14.98 -37.49 -12.25
CA SER A 196 15.28 -37.93 -10.89
C SER A 196 14.62 -37.04 -9.83
N TYR A 197 13.78 -37.68 -9.02
CA TYR A 197 13.13 -37.27 -7.77
C TYR A 197 11.78 -36.51 -7.80
N PRO A 198 10.87 -36.83 -6.84
CA PRO A 198 9.44 -36.65 -7.00
C PRO A 198 8.93 -35.40 -6.26
N CYS A 199 8.23 -34.50 -6.96
CA CYS A 199 7.36 -33.52 -6.32
C CYS A 199 5.91 -34.01 -6.42
N SER A 200 5.46 -34.66 -5.35
CA SER A 200 4.05 -34.89 -5.07
C SER A 200 3.39 -33.57 -4.68
N TYR A 201 2.70 -32.91 -5.61
CA TYR A 201 1.56 -32.06 -5.29
C TYR A 201 0.46 -32.27 -6.32
N SER A 202 -0.62 -32.86 -5.83
CA SER A 202 -1.89 -33.05 -6.52
C SER A 202 -2.52 -31.70 -6.86
N VAL A 203 -2.57 -31.38 -8.15
CA VAL A 203 -3.43 -30.33 -8.71
C VAL A 203 -4.85 -30.89 -8.84
N PRO A 204 -5.88 -30.29 -8.22
CA PRO A 204 -7.25 -30.65 -8.54
C PRO A 204 -7.57 -30.13 -9.94
N ARG A 205 -7.93 -31.05 -10.84
CA ARG A 205 -8.55 -30.74 -12.13
C ARG A 205 -9.95 -30.18 -11.84
N ASN A 206 -10.23 -28.96 -12.28
CA ASN A 206 -11.59 -28.66 -12.75
C ASN A 206 -11.56 -27.57 -13.86
N PRO A 207 -12.01 -27.88 -15.09
CA PRO A 207 -11.96 -26.99 -16.24
C PRO A 207 -13.31 -26.32 -16.48
N GLN A 208 -13.54 -25.14 -15.89
CA GLN A 208 -14.57 -24.17 -16.30
C GLN A 208 -14.02 -22.82 -15.86
N VAL A 209 -13.67 -21.86 -16.71
CA VAL A 209 -14.57 -21.08 -17.56
C VAL A 209 -13.74 -20.48 -18.70
N PHE A 210 -13.94 -20.97 -19.91
CA PHE A 210 -13.63 -20.23 -21.14
C PHE A 210 -14.84 -19.37 -21.46
N VAL A 211 -14.74 -18.05 -21.34
CA VAL A 211 -15.67 -17.12 -22.02
C VAL A 211 -14.89 -15.92 -22.56
N ASN A 212 -14.63 -16.00 -23.87
CA ASN A 212 -14.77 -14.94 -24.87
C ASN A 212 -14.59 -13.47 -24.44
N LEU A 213 -13.46 -12.90 -24.84
CA LEU A 213 -13.34 -11.50 -25.27
C LEU A 213 -12.29 -11.42 -26.39
N GLN A 214 -12.65 -11.92 -27.57
CA GLN A 214 -12.11 -11.41 -28.84
C GLN A 214 -13.20 -10.55 -29.48
N THR A 215 -12.76 -9.51 -30.20
CA THR A 215 -13.53 -8.57 -31.04
C THR A 215 -13.94 -7.26 -30.36
N LEU A 216 -13.04 -6.26 -30.41
CA LEU A 216 -13.32 -4.86 -30.80
C LEU A 216 -12.04 -4.03 -30.65
N CYS A 217 -11.22 -3.99 -31.69
CA CYS A 217 -10.37 -2.85 -32.05
C CYS A 217 -9.69 -3.15 -33.39
N CYS A 218 -10.36 -2.77 -34.48
CA CYS A 218 -9.76 -2.43 -35.78
C CYS A 218 -10.88 -1.87 -36.69
N GLN A 219 -11.12 -0.57 -36.57
CA GLN A 219 -11.41 0.33 -37.68
C GLN A 219 -10.49 1.53 -37.53
#